data_AF-A0A2U3KKU1-F1
#
_entry.id   AF-A0A2U3KKU1-F1
#
_cell.length_a   1.000
_cell.length_b   1.000
_cell.length_c   1.000
_cell.angle_alpha   90.00
_cell.angle_beta   90.00
_cell.angle_gamma   90.00
#
_symmetry.space_group_name_H-M   'P 1'
#
loop_
_entity.id
_entity.type
_entity.pdbx_description
1 polymer ?
#
loop_
_entity_poly.entity_id
_entity_poly.type
_entity_poly.pdbx_seq_one_letter_code
_entity_poly.pdbx_strand_id
1 'polypeptide(L)'
;MLPDADIYKATGRVRYVRHWEDQIQELDAALKTVRGDSLAKLQEDLNLYAEIRRLFDGITETLRDMNALSPDQHEGSGFEGLIRRIRALVGA
;
A
#
# COMPACT_ATOMS: atom_id res chain seq x y z
N MET A 1 -1.33 9.78 -7.79
CA MET A 1 -1.11 9.00 -6.54
C MET A 1 -2.31 9.25 -5.66
N LEU A 2 -2.98 8.21 -5.13
CA LEU A 2 -4.11 8.34 -4.19
C LEU A 2 -3.61 9.03 -2.89
N PRO A 3 -3.87 10.34 -2.68
CA PRO A 3 -3.26 11.10 -1.59
C PRO A 3 -3.77 10.68 -0.20
N ASP A 4 -5.00 10.18 -0.18
CA ASP A 4 -5.74 9.59 0.94
C ASP A 4 -5.12 8.28 1.44
N ALA A 5 -4.47 7.53 0.56
CA ALA A 5 -3.89 6.23 0.90
C ALA A 5 -2.60 6.32 1.74
N ASP A 6 -1.85 7.42 1.65
CA ASP A 6 -0.62 7.71 2.43
C ASP A 6 0.43 6.57 2.41
N ILE A 7 0.43 5.75 1.35
CA ILE A 7 1.23 4.51 1.21
C ILE A 7 2.74 4.75 1.13
N TYR A 8 3.16 5.98 0.89
CA TYR A 8 4.56 6.40 0.96
C TYR A 8 5.04 6.52 2.42
N LYS A 9 4.14 6.78 3.39
CA LYS A 9 4.49 6.78 4.81
C LYS A 9 4.38 5.38 5.40
N ALA A 10 5.27 5.05 6.34
CA ALA A 10 5.19 3.79 7.09
C ALA A 10 3.84 3.67 7.84
N THR A 11 3.34 4.77 8.40
CA THR A 11 2.06 4.80 9.13
C THR A 11 0.85 4.57 8.21
N GLY A 12 0.86 5.06 6.97
CA GLY A 12 -0.19 4.77 5.99
C GLY A 12 -0.22 3.29 5.59
N ARG A 13 0.96 2.70 5.41
CA ARG A 13 1.09 1.25 5.12
C ARG A 13 0.57 0.39 6.27
N VAL A 14 0.87 0.75 7.51
CA VAL A 14 0.32 0.07 8.70
C VAL A 14 -1.21 0.12 8.72
N ARG A 15 -1.84 1.24 8.32
CA ARG A 15 -3.31 1.33 8.24
C ARG A 15 -3.90 0.37 7.21
N TYR A 16 -3.28 0.25 6.03
CA TYR A 16 -3.70 -0.70 5.00
C TYR A 16 -3.51 -2.16 5.42
N VAL A 17 -2.37 -2.48 6.03
CA VAL A 17 -2.08 -3.80 6.59
C VAL A 17 -3.16 -4.19 7.59
N ARG A 18 -3.45 -3.30 8.54
CA ARG A 18 -4.50 -3.51 9.55
C ARG A 18 -5.87 -3.70 8.92
N HIS A 19 -6.23 -2.87 7.95
CA HIS A 19 -7.54 -2.98 7.28
C HIS A 19 -7.77 -4.38 6.70
N TRP A 20 -6.80 -4.94 5.98
CA TRP A 20 -6.95 -6.28 5.41
C TRP A 20 -6.88 -7.39 6.46
N GLU A 21 -6.05 -7.23 7.49
CA GLU A 21 -6.03 -8.17 8.63
C GLU A 21 -7.38 -8.22 9.35
N ASP A 22 -8.02 -7.07 9.57
CA ASP A 22 -9.34 -6.96 10.18
C ASP A 22 -10.41 -7.63 9.31
N GLN A 23 -10.40 -7.40 7.98
CA GLN A 23 -11.36 -8.03 7.05
C GLN A 23 -11.20 -9.56 6.97
N ILE A 24 -9.96 -10.07 6.98
CA ILE A 24 -9.68 -11.50 7.03
C ILE A 24 -10.23 -12.10 8.34
N GLN A 25 -9.95 -11.45 9.47
CA GLN A 25 -10.38 -11.93 10.78
C GLN A 25 -11.91 -11.92 10.93
N GLU A 26 -12.57 -10.88 10.44
CA GLU A 26 -14.03 -10.75 10.44
C GLU A 26 -14.69 -11.87 9.64
N LEU A 27 -14.22 -12.10 8.40
CA LEU A 27 -14.78 -13.12 7.52
C LEU A 27 -14.50 -14.54 8.03
N ASP A 28 -13.28 -14.82 8.50
CA ASP A 28 -12.92 -16.12 9.09
C ASP A 28 -13.77 -16.43 10.34
N ALA A 29 -14.01 -15.43 11.19
CA ALA A 29 -14.89 -15.58 12.35
C ALA A 29 -16.34 -15.85 11.94
N ALA A 30 -16.87 -15.09 10.97
CA ALA A 30 -18.22 -15.29 10.46
C ALA A 30 -18.40 -16.70 9.85
N LEU A 31 -17.43 -17.16 9.04
CA LEU A 31 -17.43 -18.47 8.40
C LEU A 31 -17.49 -19.62 9.41
N LYS A 32 -16.85 -19.49 10.57
CA LYS A 32 -16.92 -20.49 11.66
C LYS A 32 -18.31 -20.64 12.28
N THR A 33 -19.19 -19.65 12.11
CA THR A 33 -20.55 -19.67 12.67
C THR A 33 -21.60 -20.27 11.75
N VAL A 34 -21.29 -20.48 10.47
CA VAL A 34 -22.23 -20.95 9.45
C VAL A 34 -21.86 -22.34 8.94
N ARG A 35 -22.86 -23.14 8.56
CA ARG A 35 -22.68 -24.45 7.91
C ARG A 35 -23.53 -24.50 6.65
N GLY A 36 -22.94 -24.88 5.51
CA GLY A 36 -23.68 -25.10 4.28
C GLY A 36 -22.83 -25.04 3.02
N ASP A 37 -23.46 -25.29 1.88
CA ASP A 37 -22.81 -25.45 0.59
C ASP A 37 -22.34 -24.10 -0.02
N SER A 38 -22.81 -22.98 0.51
CA SER A 38 -22.48 -21.62 0.07
C SER A 38 -21.14 -21.09 0.60
N LEU A 39 -20.40 -21.89 1.38
CA LEU A 39 -19.13 -21.47 1.98
C LEU A 39 -17.97 -21.41 0.97
N ALA A 40 -18.06 -22.13 -0.16
CA ALA A 40 -16.97 -22.17 -1.14
C ALA A 40 -16.61 -20.77 -1.68
N LYS A 41 -17.62 -19.98 -2.09
CA LYS A 41 -17.39 -18.60 -2.57
C LYS A 41 -16.86 -17.68 -1.49
N LEU A 42 -17.36 -17.81 -0.27
CA LEU A 42 -16.86 -17.01 0.86
C LEU A 42 -15.43 -17.41 1.26
N GLN A 43 -15.06 -18.68 1.06
CA GLN A 43 -13.68 -19.15 1.23
C GLN A 43 -12.76 -18.58 0.13
N GLU A 44 -13.26 -18.45 -1.11
CA GLU A 44 -12.57 -17.76 -2.20
C GLU A 44 -12.33 -16.27 -1.86
N ASP A 45 -13.34 -15.59 -1.29
CA ASP A 45 -13.19 -14.21 -0.84
C ASP A 45 -12.12 -14.08 0.26
N LEU A 46 -12.09 -15.01 1.23
CA LEU A 46 -11.07 -15.03 2.26
C LEU A 46 -9.65 -15.21 1.67
N ASN A 47 -9.52 -16.10 0.68
CA ASN A 47 -8.26 -16.30 -0.03
C ASN A 47 -7.83 -15.05 -0.80
N LEU A 48 -8.78 -14.37 -1.45
CA LEU A 48 -8.53 -13.13 -2.16
C LEU A 48 -8.03 -12.03 -1.21
N TYR A 49 -8.63 -11.89 -0.02
CA TYR A 49 -8.19 -10.90 0.97
C TYR A 49 -6.75 -11.20 1.44
N ALA A 50 -6.44 -12.47 1.70
CA ALA A 50 -5.08 -12.89 2.04
C ALA A 50 -4.08 -12.61 0.92
N GLU A 51 -4.47 -12.81 -0.34
CA GLU A 51 -3.63 -12.51 -1.49
C GLU A 51 -3.38 -11.00 -1.63
N ILE A 52 -4.41 -10.16 -1.47
CA ILE A 52 -4.27 -8.70 -1.49
C ILE A 52 -3.32 -8.24 -0.39
N ARG A 53 -3.49 -8.74 0.85
CA ARG A 53 -2.60 -8.44 1.98
C ARG A 53 -1.15 -8.81 1.69
N ARG A 54 -0.92 -9.96 1.04
CA ARG A 54 0.43 -10.42 0.66
C ARG A 54 1.04 -9.57 -0.45
N LEU A 55 0.27 -9.25 -1.48
CA LEU A 55 0.72 -8.43 -2.61
C LEU A 55 1.04 -7.00 -2.18
N PHE A 56 0.34 -6.50 -1.16
CA PHE A 56 0.59 -5.16 -0.61
C PHE A 56 2.02 -4.97 -0.11
N ASP A 57 2.66 -6.01 0.46
CA ASP A 57 4.06 -5.92 0.89
C ASP A 57 4.99 -5.67 -0.32
N GLY A 58 4.77 -6.36 -1.44
CA GLY A 58 5.56 -6.17 -2.66
C GLY A 58 5.31 -4.81 -3.34
N ILE A 59 4.04 -4.38 -3.38
CA ILE A 59 3.66 -3.06 -3.93
C ILE A 59 4.28 -1.96 -3.08
N THR A 60 4.20 -2.05 -1.75
CA THR A 60 4.72 -1.00 -0.88
C THR A 60 6.24 -0.94 -0.81
N GLU A 61 6.94 -2.05 -1.05
CA GLU A 61 8.40 -2.03 -1.23
C GLU A 61 8.76 -1.26 -2.50
N THR A 62 8.10 -1.58 -3.62
CA THR A 62 8.28 -0.90 -4.91
C THR A 62 7.98 0.60 -4.81
N LEU A 63 6.90 0.97 -4.10
CA LEU A 63 6.47 2.36 -3.94
C LEU A 63 7.29 3.12 -2.88
N ARG A 64 7.90 2.44 -1.89
CA ARG A 64 8.82 3.08 -0.92
C ARG A 64 10.04 3.66 -1.63
N ASP A 65 10.54 2.93 -2.63
CA ASP A 65 11.69 3.36 -3.44
C ASP A 65 11.37 4.56 -4.33
N MET A 66 10.10 4.85 -4.57
CA MET A 66 9.65 6.10 -5.20
C MET A 66 9.78 7.30 -4.25
N ASN A 67 10.94 7.47 -3.58
CA ASN A 67 11.42 8.68 -2.91
C ASN A 67 11.54 9.89 -3.87
N ALA A 68 10.62 10.07 -4.80
CA ALA A 68 10.28 11.37 -5.32
C ALA A 68 9.65 12.14 -4.15
N LEU A 69 10.26 13.26 -3.75
CA LEU A 69 9.57 14.24 -2.93
C LEU A 69 8.20 14.46 -3.57
N SER A 70 7.14 14.64 -2.77
CA SER A 70 5.85 14.97 -3.36
C SER A 70 6.01 16.21 -4.25
N PRO A 71 5.22 16.37 -5.32
CA PRO A 71 5.26 17.58 -6.13
C PRO A 71 5.26 18.87 -5.29
N ASP A 72 4.47 18.89 -4.19
CA ASP A 72 4.41 20.00 -3.23
C ASP A 72 5.73 20.22 -2.47
N GLN A 73 6.46 19.14 -2.12
CA GLN A 73 7.77 19.22 -1.48
C GLN A 73 8.85 19.70 -2.45
N HIS A 74 8.74 19.31 -3.73
CA HIS A 74 9.60 19.84 -4.79
C HIS A 74 9.32 21.32 -5.06
N GLU A 75 8.05 21.72 -5.10
CA GLU A 75 7.64 23.11 -5.29
C GLU A 75 8.08 23.99 -4.12
N GLY A 76 7.85 23.55 -2.87
CA GLY A 76 8.28 24.29 -1.67
C GLY A 76 9.79 24.43 -1.49
N SER A 77 10.58 23.56 -2.12
CA SER A 77 12.05 23.65 -2.15
C SER A 77 12.59 24.34 -3.42
N GLY A 78 11.72 24.87 -4.29
CA GLY A 78 12.11 25.46 -5.56
C GLY A 78 12.86 24.48 -6.46
N PHE A 79 12.61 23.17 -6.33
CA PHE A 79 13.26 22.09 -7.07
C PHE A 79 14.79 21.99 -6.89
N GLU A 80 15.36 22.63 -5.86
CA GLU A 80 16.79 22.67 -5.55
C GLU A 80 17.48 21.29 -5.61
N GLY A 81 16.85 20.27 -5.01
CA GLY A 81 17.38 18.91 -4.99
C GLY A 81 17.44 18.25 -6.38
N LEU A 82 16.42 18.48 -7.21
CA LEU A 82 16.36 17.99 -8.59
C LEU A 82 17.41 18.68 -9.46
N ILE A 83 17.51 20.01 -9.37
CA ILE A 83 18.49 20.80 -10.12
C ILE A 83 19.91 20.36 -9.78
N ARG A 84 20.22 20.17 -8.49
CA ARG A 84 21.53 19.70 -8.03
C ARG A 84 21.88 18.32 -8.60
N ARG A 85 20.93 17.39 -8.60
CA ARG A 85 21.14 16.03 -9.11
C ARG A 85 21.33 16.01 -10.64
N ILE A 86 20.56 16.81 -11.37
CA ILE A 86 20.70 16.97 -12.83
C ILE A 86 22.08 17.56 -13.16
N ARG A 87 22.53 18.62 -12.46
CA ARG A 87 23.87 19.19 -12.67
C ARG A 87 24.99 18.17 -12.46
N ALA A 88 24.89 17.37 -11.40
CA ALA A 88 25.86 16.30 -11.13
C ALA A 88 25.88 15.19 -12.20
N LEU A 89 24.73 14.89 -12.83
CA LEU A 89 24.62 13.90 -13.91
C LEU A 89 25.12 14.43 -15.26
N VAL A 90 24.89 15.71 -15.53
CA VAL A 90 25.22 16.34 -16.81
C VAL A 90 26.65 16.90 -16.83
N GLY A 91 27.35 16.91 -15.67
CA GLY A 91 28.76 17.29 -15.58
C GLY A 91 28.98 18.78 -15.85
N ALA A 92 28.33 19.63 -15.04
CA ALA A 92 28.59 21.07 -15.00
C ALA A 92 29.35 21.47 -13.74
#